data_AF-A0A8U0LEN3-F1
#
_entry.id   AF-A0A8U0LEN3-F1
#
_cell.length_a   1.000
_cell.length_b   1.000
_cell.length_c   1.000
_cell.angle_alpha   90.00
_cell.angle_beta   90.00
_cell.angle_gamma   90.00
#
_symmetry.space_group_name_H-M   'P 1'
#
loop_
_entity.id
_entity.type
_entity.pdbx_description
1 polymer ?
#
loop_
_entity_poly.entity_id
_entity_poly.type
_entity_poly.pdbx_seq_one_letter_code
_entity_poly.pdbx_strand_id
1 'polypeptide(L)'
;MSEPIKRKASAAGIGREPALPVKPGMDKVASKLTRQARARLRRGNVPDTQVARAASVNRMTIQSFRTGAPRNDMSLSMFLAVFNETGGDPAQAIDTALDTNGKEVA
;
A
#
# COMPACT_ATOMS: atom_id res chain seq x y z
N MET A 1 -28.91 -5.47 -38.09
CA MET A 1 -27.92 -4.47 -37.63
C MET A 1 -27.53 -4.84 -36.21
N SER A 2 -26.33 -5.39 -36.01
CA SER A 2 -25.89 -5.91 -34.71
C SER A 2 -25.13 -4.84 -33.94
N GLU A 3 -25.51 -4.59 -32.69
CA GLU A 3 -24.85 -3.60 -31.85
C GLU A 3 -23.37 -3.95 -31.60
N PRO A 4 -22.46 -2.96 -31.57
CA PRO A 4 -21.06 -3.21 -31.28
C PRO A 4 -20.88 -3.50 -29.78
N ILE A 5 -20.38 -4.70 -29.46
CA ILE A 5 -19.99 -5.09 -28.11
C ILE A 5 -18.88 -4.14 -27.63
N LYS A 6 -19.21 -3.20 -26.73
CA LYS A 6 -18.24 -2.33 -26.06
C LYS A 6 -17.37 -3.19 -25.13
N ARG A 7 -16.21 -3.62 -25.61
CA ARG A 7 -15.19 -4.26 -24.75
C ARG A 7 -14.64 -3.20 -23.80
N LYS A 8 -14.95 -3.32 -22.50
CA LYS A 8 -14.26 -2.57 -21.44
C LYS A 8 -12.76 -2.84 -21.58
N ALA A 9 -11.96 -1.78 -21.68
CA ALA A 9 -10.52 -1.89 -21.66
C ALA A 9 -10.10 -2.65 -20.39
N SER A 10 -9.39 -3.76 -20.57
CA SER A 10 -8.82 -4.51 -19.45
C SER A 10 -7.87 -3.58 -18.70
N ALA A 11 -8.19 -3.28 -17.44
CA ALA A 11 -7.31 -2.53 -16.55
C ALA A 11 -6.02 -3.30 -16.19
N ALA A 12 -5.95 -4.58 -16.57
CA ALA A 12 -4.73 -5.37 -16.50
C ALA A 12 -3.88 -5.04 -17.74
N GLY A 13 -2.83 -4.23 -17.54
CA GLY A 13 -1.77 -4.08 -18.52
C GLY A 13 -1.25 -5.44 -19.00
N ILE A 14 -0.84 -5.48 -20.26
CA ILE A 14 -0.32 -6.69 -20.93
C ILE A 14 0.75 -7.35 -20.04
N GLY A 15 0.52 -8.62 -19.66
CA GLY A 15 1.50 -9.44 -18.95
C GLY A 15 1.38 -9.52 -17.43
N ARG A 16 0.39 -8.86 -16.79
CA ARG A 16 0.05 -9.18 -15.39
C ARG A 16 -1.00 -10.29 -15.37
N GLU A 17 -0.67 -11.42 -14.74
CA GLU A 17 -1.66 -12.44 -14.40
C GLU A 17 -2.87 -11.75 -13.73
N PRO A 18 -4.11 -12.19 -14.02
CA PRO A 18 -5.27 -11.65 -13.34
C PRO A 18 -5.02 -11.83 -11.83
N ALA A 19 -4.97 -10.71 -11.10
CA ALA A 19 -4.78 -10.74 -9.67
C ALA A 19 -5.82 -11.71 -9.10
N LEU A 20 -5.35 -12.73 -8.38
CA LEU A 20 -6.22 -13.68 -7.71
C LEU A 20 -7.33 -12.90 -6.99
N PRO A 21 -8.59 -13.37 -7.04
CA PRO A 21 -9.69 -12.66 -6.39
C PRO A 21 -9.31 -12.38 -4.95
N VAL A 22 -9.15 -11.09 -4.65
CA VAL A 22 -8.75 -10.65 -3.31
C VAL A 22 -9.91 -10.94 -2.39
N LYS A 23 -9.65 -11.54 -1.22
CA LYS A 23 -10.70 -11.80 -0.22
C LYS A 23 -11.48 -10.51 0.05
N PRO A 24 -12.82 -10.56 0.14
CA PRO A 24 -13.64 -9.38 0.44
C PRO A 24 -13.10 -8.61 1.65
N GLY A 25 -12.99 -7.29 1.53
CA GLY A 25 -12.51 -6.40 2.59
C GLY A 25 -10.99 -6.20 2.64
N MET A 26 -10.19 -6.96 1.89
CA MET A 26 -8.72 -6.78 1.88
C MET A 26 -8.26 -5.45 1.29
N ASP A 27 -9.02 -4.85 0.38
CA ASP A 27 -8.72 -3.50 -0.13
C ASP A 27 -8.76 -2.44 0.99
N LYS A 28 -9.69 -2.60 1.94
CA LYS A 28 -9.78 -1.72 3.12
C LYS A 28 -8.57 -1.92 4.03
N VAL A 29 -8.14 -3.16 4.25
CA VAL A 29 -6.93 -3.50 5.02
C VAL A 29 -5.70 -2.87 4.39
N ALA A 30 -5.50 -3.08 3.09
CA ALA A 30 -4.36 -2.52 2.35
C ALA A 30 -4.35 -0.98 2.41
N SER A 31 -5.50 -0.34 2.23
CA SER A 31 -5.64 1.12 2.36
C SER A 31 -5.32 1.62 3.77
N LYS A 32 -5.76 0.90 4.81
CA LYS A 32 -5.48 1.23 6.22
C LYS A 32 -3.98 1.12 6.53
N LEU A 33 -3.34 0.03 6.13
CA LEU A 33 -1.91 -0.20 6.30
C LEU A 33 -1.08 0.87 5.58
N THR A 34 -1.47 1.21 4.35
CA THR A 34 -0.86 2.29 3.56
C THR A 34 -0.94 3.62 4.30
N ARG A 35 -2.11 3.98 4.84
CA ARG A 35 -2.30 5.22 5.62
C ARG A 35 -1.45 5.23 6.90
N GLN A 36 -1.38 4.10 7.61
CA GLN A 36 -0.57 3.97 8.82
C GLN A 36 0.92 4.14 8.52
N ALA A 37 1.44 3.46 7.49
CA ALA A 37 2.83 3.61 7.07
C ALA A 37 3.15 5.05 6.67
N ARG A 38 2.26 5.73 5.93
CA ARG A 38 2.44 7.15 5.60
C ARG A 38 2.49 8.03 6.84
N ALA A 39 1.58 7.82 7.79
CA ALA A 39 1.56 8.57 9.03
C ALA A 39 2.85 8.38 9.84
N ARG A 40 3.35 7.13 9.91
CA ARG A 40 4.65 6.83 10.52
C ARG A 40 5.79 7.53 9.82
N LEU A 41 5.86 7.47 8.50
CA LEU A 41 6.92 8.13 7.74
C LEU A 41 6.92 9.66 7.89
N ARG A 42 5.74 10.28 8.09
CA ARG A 42 5.62 11.72 8.33
C ARG A 42 6.02 12.14 9.75
N ARG A 43 5.74 11.30 10.75
CA ARG A 43 6.02 11.58 12.16
C ARG A 43 7.41 11.11 12.59
N GLY A 44 7.89 10.04 11.99
CA GLY A 44 9.20 9.46 12.24
C GLY A 44 10.28 10.39 11.75
N ASN A 45 11.26 10.67 12.61
CA ASN A 45 12.43 11.46 12.25
C ASN A 45 13.47 10.62 11.47
N VAL A 46 13.00 9.92 10.43
CA VAL A 46 13.80 8.99 9.64
C VAL A 46 14.07 9.61 8.26
N PRO A 47 15.34 9.70 7.83
CA PRO A 47 15.69 10.16 6.49
C PRO A 47 15.05 9.29 5.39
N ASP A 48 14.52 9.94 4.34
CA ASP A 48 13.95 9.22 3.19
C ASP A 48 14.95 8.27 2.52
N THR A 49 16.24 8.61 2.56
CA THR A 49 17.33 7.79 2.01
C THR A 49 17.50 6.47 2.75
N GLN A 50 17.27 6.45 4.06
CA GLN A 50 17.39 5.24 4.89
C GLN A 50 16.28 4.25 4.55
N VAL A 51 15.03 4.72 4.54
CA VAL A 51 13.86 3.92 4.14
C VAL A 51 13.99 3.44 2.69
N ALA A 52 14.47 4.31 1.80
CA ALA A 52 14.67 3.98 0.39
C ALA A 52 15.67 2.83 0.18
N ARG A 53 16.77 2.84 0.93
CA ARG A 53 17.77 1.75 0.91
C ARG A 53 17.17 0.45 1.45
N ALA A 54 16.48 0.50 2.59
CA ALA A 54 15.84 -0.68 3.19
C ALA A 54 14.76 -1.29 2.28
N ALA A 55 14.04 -0.46 1.52
CA ALA A 55 13.02 -0.90 0.57
C ALA A 55 13.56 -1.20 -0.85
N SER A 56 14.85 -0.97 -1.12
CA SER A 56 15.46 -1.04 -2.45
C SER A 56 14.72 -0.21 -3.52
N VAL A 57 14.30 1.01 -3.16
CA VAL A 57 13.61 1.95 -4.07
C VAL A 57 14.35 3.28 -4.16
N ASN A 58 13.97 4.12 -5.12
CA ASN A 58 14.49 5.47 -5.22
C ASN A 58 13.99 6.35 -4.06
N ARG A 59 14.84 7.23 -3.52
CA ARG A 59 14.43 8.20 -2.48
C ARG A 59 13.20 9.03 -2.88
N MET A 60 13.07 9.36 -4.16
CA MET A 60 11.92 10.12 -4.67
C MET A 60 10.62 9.33 -4.54
N THR A 61 10.67 8.00 -4.55
CA THR A 61 9.50 7.14 -4.30
C THR A 61 9.02 7.29 -2.86
N ILE A 62 9.94 7.29 -1.89
CA ILE A 62 9.63 7.50 -0.48
C ILE A 62 9.08 8.91 -0.27
N GLN A 63 9.73 9.92 -0.83
CA GLN A 63 9.28 11.32 -0.74
C GLN A 63 7.88 11.51 -1.35
N SER A 64 7.61 10.93 -2.53
CA SER A 64 6.29 10.98 -3.17
C SER A 64 5.21 10.34 -2.31
N PHE A 65 5.52 9.22 -1.68
CA PHE A 65 4.60 8.55 -0.77
C PHE A 65 4.35 9.36 0.51
N ARG A 66 5.40 9.98 1.07
CA ARG A 66 5.32 10.86 2.24
C ARG A 66 4.39 12.05 1.95
N THR A 67 4.51 12.69 0.80
CA THR A 67 3.69 13.86 0.42
C THR A 67 2.28 13.47 -0.02
N GLY A 68 2.05 12.23 -0.45
CA GLY A 68 0.75 11.78 -0.95
C GLY A 68 0.52 12.09 -2.43
N ALA A 69 1.60 12.35 -3.18
CA ALA A 69 1.59 12.42 -4.64
C ALA A 69 1.14 11.05 -5.23
N PRO A 70 0.74 10.96 -6.52
CA PRO A 70 -0.39 10.12 -7.03
C PRO A 70 -0.26 8.59 -6.89
N ARG A 71 0.80 8.07 -6.26
CA ARG A 71 0.96 6.65 -5.92
C ARG A 71 0.41 6.41 -4.51
N ASN A 72 -0.84 6.01 -4.45
CA ASN A 72 -1.44 5.52 -3.20
C ASN A 72 -1.09 4.07 -2.89
N ASP A 73 -0.48 3.36 -3.84
CA ASP A 73 -0.15 1.95 -3.68
C ASP A 73 1.27 1.82 -3.10
N MET A 74 1.38 1.07 -2.01
CA MET A 74 2.63 0.78 -1.32
C MET A 74 3.00 -0.69 -1.52
N SER A 75 4.26 -0.96 -1.89
CA SER A 75 4.75 -2.33 -1.92
C SER A 75 4.95 -2.88 -0.50
N LEU A 76 4.86 -4.20 -0.34
CA LEU A 76 5.15 -4.85 0.94
C LEU A 76 6.56 -4.51 1.45
N SER A 77 7.57 -4.52 0.57
CA SER A 77 8.94 -4.14 0.94
C SER A 77 9.04 -2.74 1.52
N MET A 78 8.32 -1.78 0.92
CA MET A 78 8.30 -0.40 1.39
C MET A 78 7.54 -0.27 2.71
N PHE A 79 6.43 -1.00 2.88
CA PHE A 79 5.70 -1.07 4.15
C PHE A 79 6.60 -1.56 5.28
N LEU A 80 7.28 -2.71 5.07
CA LEU A 80 8.17 -3.30 6.07
C LEU A 80 9.34 -2.36 6.41
N ALA A 81 9.96 -1.75 5.39
CA ALA A 81 11.02 -0.78 5.59
C ALA A 81 10.54 0.42 6.44
N VAL A 82 9.38 0.99 6.12
CA VAL A 82 8.85 2.12 6.91
C VAL A 82 8.67 1.72 8.37
N PHE A 83 8.10 0.55 8.65
CA PHE A 83 7.87 0.12 10.03
C PHE A 83 9.19 -0.16 10.76
N ASN A 84 10.10 -0.92 10.16
CA ASN A 84 11.39 -1.24 10.77
C ASN A 84 12.21 0.02 11.06
N GLU A 85 12.30 0.95 10.10
CA GLU A 85 13.11 2.15 10.24
C GLU A 85 12.48 3.20 11.19
N THR A 86 11.15 3.18 11.36
CA THR A 86 10.45 4.08 12.30
C THR A 86 10.21 3.45 13.67
N GLY A 87 10.77 2.27 13.95
CA GLY A 87 10.65 1.58 15.24
C GLY A 87 9.25 1.00 15.53
N GLY A 88 8.48 0.67 14.48
CA GLY A 88 7.20 -0.01 14.59
C GLY A 88 7.28 -1.51 14.32
N ASP A 89 6.31 -2.26 14.82
CA ASP A 89 6.13 -3.67 14.49
C ASP A 89 5.16 -3.83 13.29
N PRO A 90 5.66 -4.28 12.12
CA PRO A 90 4.82 -4.49 10.95
C PRO A 90 3.82 -5.64 11.13
N ALA A 91 4.16 -6.69 11.90
CA ALA A 91 3.27 -7.83 12.13
C ALA A 91 2.07 -7.40 12.98
N GLN A 92 2.31 -6.68 14.08
CA GLN A 92 1.24 -6.13 14.91
C GLN A 92 0.32 -5.19 14.12
N ALA A 93 0.87 -4.39 13.20
CA ALA A 93 0.06 -3.50 12.36
C ALA A 93 -0.85 -4.26 11.39
N ILE A 94 -0.35 -5.34 10.80
CA ILE A 94 -1.13 -6.24 9.94
C ILE A 94 -2.24 -6.91 10.75
N ASP A 95 -1.89 -7.49 11.90
CA ASP A 95 -2.82 -8.15 12.82
C ASP A 95 -3.96 -7.20 13.23
N THR A 96 -3.61 -6.01 13.70
CA THR A 96 -4.58 -4.96 14.04
C THR A 96 -5.47 -4.59 12.85
N ALA A 97 -4.90 -4.45 11.65
CA ALA A 97 -5.66 -4.08 10.46
C ALA A 97 -6.62 -5.19 10.01
N LEU A 98 -6.25 -6.46 10.20
CA LEU A 98 -7.10 -7.61 9.93
C LEU A 98 -8.23 -7.72 10.96
N ASP A 99 -7.94 -7.60 12.25
CA ASP A 99 -8.91 -7.66 13.35
C ASP A 99 -9.98 -6.58 13.24
N THR A 100 -9.56 -5.37 12.87
CA THR A 100 -10.48 -4.22 12.74
C THR A 100 -11.24 -4.21 11.43
N ASN A 101 -10.95 -5.11 10.49
CA ASN A 101 -11.72 -5.25 9.26
C ASN A 101 -13.04 -6.01 9.47
N GLY A 102 -13.21 -6.68 10.62
CA GLY A 102 -14.44 -7.34 11.05
C GLY A 102 -15.25 -6.58 12.10
N LYS A 103 -14.75 -5.45 12.59
CA LYS A 103 -15.45 -4.58 13.54
C LYS A 103 -15.65 -3.21 12.90
N GLU A 104 -16.84 -3.00 12.34
CA GLU A 104 -17.38 -1.64 12.30
C GLU A 104 -17.37 -1.15 13.75
N VAL A 105 -16.52 -0.18 14.03
CA VAL A 105 -16.59 0.54 15.29
C VAL A 105 -17.83 1.41 15.15
N ALA A 106 -18.90 1.02 15.85
CA ALA A 106 -20.16 1.73 15.93
C ALA A 106 -19.97 3.17 16.43
#